data_AF-A0A928M0J7-F1
#
_entry.id   AF-A0A928M0J7-F1
#
_cell.length_a   1.000
_cell.length_b   1.000
_cell.length_c   1.000
_cell.angle_alpha   90.00
_cell.angle_beta   90.00
_cell.angle_gamma   90.00
#
_symmetry.space_group_name_H-M   'P 1'
#
loop_
_entity.id
_entity.type
_entity.pdbx_description
1 polymer ?
#
loop_
_entity_poly.entity_id
_entity_poly.type
_entity_poly.pdbx_seq_one_letter_code
_entity_poly.pdbx_strand_id
1 'polypeptide(L)'
;MISFQTITELFSSDLEGRFCVEIQFLLKGSPRYQSCWMGKMPDREDKEKEVYWYGLVPDGSEAYDYDNFRDFSTAPVFAGESLREIWGNITLVSINGCDPKEYLPR
;
A
#
# COMPACT_ATOMS: atom_id res chain seq x y z
N MET A 1 5.88 12.29 -10.00
CA MET A 1 4.93 11.55 -9.14
C MET A 1 5.06 10.09 -9.54
N ILE A 2 5.17 9.16 -8.58
CA ILE A 2 5.23 7.73 -8.89
C ILE A 2 3.84 7.31 -9.39
N SER A 3 3.81 6.58 -10.52
CA SER A 3 2.55 6.21 -11.17
C SER A 3 1.87 5.06 -10.45
N PHE A 4 0.54 4.94 -10.60
CA PHE A 4 -0.20 3.80 -10.06
C PHE A 4 0.27 2.48 -10.70
N GLN A 5 0.66 2.53 -11.98
CA GLN A 5 1.22 1.39 -12.68
C GLN A 5 2.53 0.92 -12.03
N THR A 6 3.45 1.83 -11.71
CA THR A 6 4.72 1.51 -11.04
C THR A 6 4.48 0.80 -9.70
N ILE A 7 3.44 1.19 -8.97
CA ILE A 7 3.09 0.57 -7.69
C ILE A 7 2.38 -0.76 -7.88
N THR A 8 1.57 -0.88 -8.92
CA THR A 8 1.00 -2.18 -9.33
C THR A 8 2.12 -3.17 -9.67
N GLU A 9 3.15 -2.74 -10.41
CA GLU A 9 4.32 -3.54 -10.75
C GLU A 9 5.12 -3.94 -9.50
N LEU A 10 5.36 -3.00 -8.57
CA LEU A 10 5.99 -3.29 -7.28
C LEU A 10 5.22 -4.34 -6.46
N PHE A 11 3.89 -4.28 -6.46
CA PHE A 11 3.05 -5.25 -5.76
C PHE A 11 2.90 -6.59 -6.50
N SER A 12 3.20 -6.60 -7.79
CA SER A 12 3.17 -7.82 -8.62
C SER A 12 4.49 -8.57 -8.60
N SER A 13 5.60 -7.95 -8.17
CA SER A 13 6.86 -8.67 -8.02
C SER A 13 6.76 -9.69 -6.90
N ASP A 14 7.37 -10.86 -7.13
CA ASP A 14 7.63 -11.82 -6.08
C ASP A 14 8.49 -11.17 -5.00
N LEU A 15 8.24 -11.54 -3.75
CA LEU A 15 9.01 -10.99 -2.64
C LEU A 15 10.47 -11.45 -2.65
N GLU A 16 10.88 -12.46 -3.45
CA GLU A 16 12.27 -12.93 -3.66
C GLU A 16 13.14 -12.96 -2.37
N GLY A 17 12.60 -13.46 -1.25
CA GLY A 17 13.31 -13.53 0.04
C GLY A 17 13.22 -12.26 0.91
N ARG A 18 12.46 -11.24 0.49
CA ARG A 18 12.03 -10.10 1.31
C ARG A 18 10.84 -10.52 2.17
N PHE A 19 10.77 -9.98 3.38
CA PHE A 19 9.67 -10.28 4.31
C PHE A 19 8.37 -9.52 3.98
N CYS A 20 8.49 -8.35 3.34
CA CYS A 20 7.34 -7.53 2.94
C CYS A 20 7.72 -6.46 1.91
N VAL A 21 6.70 -5.97 1.22
CA VAL A 21 6.67 -4.60 0.69
C VAL A 21 5.80 -3.78 1.64
N GLU A 22 6.35 -2.69 2.14
CA GLU A 22 5.68 -1.76 3.05
C GLU A 22 5.85 -0.35 2.53
N ILE A 23 4.74 0.39 2.39
CA ILE A 23 4.70 1.72 1.83
C ILE A 23 4.00 2.64 2.81
N GLN A 24 4.74 3.65 3.28
CA GLN A 24 4.14 4.75 4.02
C GLN A 24 3.65 5.82 3.05
N PHE A 25 2.45 6.35 3.30
CA PHE A 25 1.88 7.41 2.47
C PHE A 25 0.96 8.34 3.26
N LEU A 26 0.62 9.45 2.62
CA LEU A 26 -0.42 10.37 3.07
C LEU A 26 -1.34 10.74 1.90
N LEU A 27 -2.58 11.11 2.22
CA LEU A 27 -3.54 11.65 1.27
C LEU A 27 -3.59 13.18 1.40
N LYS A 28 -3.25 13.90 0.33
CA LYS A 28 -3.31 15.36 0.31
C LYS A 28 -4.75 15.83 0.54
N GLY A 29 -4.90 16.85 1.37
CA GLY A 29 -6.21 17.45 1.67
C GLY A 29 -7.07 16.68 2.66
N SER A 30 -6.62 15.51 3.15
CA SER A 30 -7.35 14.75 4.18
C SER A 30 -6.63 14.81 5.54
N PRO A 31 -7.15 15.53 6.55
CA PRO A 31 -6.52 15.56 7.87
C PRO A 31 -6.52 14.20 8.59
N ARG A 32 -7.37 13.25 8.14
CA ARG A 32 -7.45 11.89 8.68
C ARG A 32 -6.29 11.03 8.22
N TYR A 33 -5.98 11.08 6.93
CA TYR A 33 -5.04 10.17 6.27
C TYR A 33 -3.65 10.80 6.12
N GLN A 34 -3.05 11.19 7.25
CA GLN A 34 -1.73 11.85 7.30
C GLN A 34 -0.57 10.90 7.62
N SER A 35 -0.86 9.67 8.06
CA SER A 35 0.14 8.64 8.34
C SER A 35 -0.48 7.27 8.09
N CYS A 36 -0.53 6.90 6.81
CA CYS A 36 -1.11 5.64 6.36
C CYS A 36 -0.03 4.67 5.92
N TRP A 37 -0.36 3.39 6.00
CA TRP A 37 0.48 2.30 5.55
C TRP A 37 -0.31 1.40 4.60
N MET A 38 0.38 0.91 3.58
CA MET A 38 -0.11 -0.16 2.74
C MET A 38 1.03 -1.12 2.43
N GLY A 39 0.71 -2.39 2.20
CA GLY A 39 1.76 -3.35 1.94
C GLY A 39 1.28 -4.68 1.42
N LYS A 40 2.26 -5.55 1.24
CA LYS A 40 2.13 -6.93 0.80
C LYS A 40 3.11 -7.77 1.60
N MET A 41 2.63 -8.87 2.16
CA MET A 41 3.45 -9.80 2.95
C MET A 41 2.95 -11.24 2.81
N PRO A 42 3.76 -12.26 3.13
CA PRO A 42 3.28 -13.63 3.19
C PRO A 42 2.16 -13.77 4.24
N ASP A 43 1.14 -14.55 3.94
CA ASP A 43 0.04 -14.83 4.87
C ASP A 43 0.58 -15.46 6.17
N ARG A 44 -0.14 -15.24 7.28
CA ARG A 44 0.29 -15.74 8.58
C ARG A 44 0.17 -17.26 8.68
N GLU A 45 -0.90 -17.83 8.12
CA GLU A 45 -1.25 -19.24 8.21
C GLU A 45 -0.68 -20.05 7.04
N ASP A 46 -0.71 -19.48 5.84
CA ASP A 46 -0.28 -20.11 4.58
C ASP A 46 0.86 -19.32 3.92
N LYS A 47 2.11 -19.69 4.21
CA LYS A 47 3.29 -18.96 3.72
C LYS A 47 3.49 -18.98 2.20
N GLU A 48 2.73 -19.81 1.48
CA GLU A 48 2.70 -19.85 0.01
C GLU A 48 1.75 -18.80 -0.58
N LYS A 49 0.96 -18.13 0.26
CA LYS A 49 0.06 -17.04 -0.14
C LYS A 49 0.59 -15.70 0.32
N GLU A 50 0.18 -14.67 -0.40
CA GLU A 50 0.50 -13.28 -0.10
C GLU A 50 -0.80 -12.53 0.22
N VAL A 51 -0.74 -11.66 1.21
CA VAL A 51 -1.84 -10.79 1.65
C VAL A 51 -1.46 -9.35 1.38
N TYR A 52 -2.42 -8.59 0.87
CA TYR A 52 -2.34 -7.15 0.71
C TYR A 52 -3.04 -6.48 1.87
N TRP A 53 -2.48 -5.41 2.41
CA TRP A 53 -3.02 -4.83 3.64
C TRP A 53 -2.96 -3.30 3.65
N TYR A 54 -3.84 -2.71 4.45
CA TYR A 54 -3.85 -1.30 4.82
C TYR A 54 -3.80 -1.13 6.33
N GLY A 55 -3.12 -0.07 6.77
CA GLY A 55 -3.28 0.52 8.10
C GLY A 55 -3.48 2.03 7.95
N LEU A 56 -4.73 2.48 7.94
CA LEU A 56 -5.06 3.85 7.51
C LEU A 56 -5.02 4.89 8.63
N VAL A 57 -5.16 4.45 9.88
CA VAL A 57 -5.14 5.35 11.05
C VAL A 57 -4.26 4.78 12.17
N PRO A 58 -3.66 5.64 13.04
CA PRO A 58 -2.70 5.21 14.05
C PRO A 58 -3.26 4.28 15.13
N ASP A 59 -4.57 4.33 15.41
CA ASP A 59 -5.21 3.50 16.42
C ASP A 59 -5.56 2.08 15.93
N GLY A 60 -5.29 1.80 14.64
CA GLY A 60 -5.53 0.48 14.03
C GLY A 60 -6.99 0.17 13.74
N SER A 61 -7.94 1.09 13.97
CA SER A 61 -9.37 0.85 13.72
C SER A 61 -9.72 0.69 12.24
N GLU A 62 -8.85 1.17 11.34
CA GLU A 62 -8.97 1.01 9.89
C GLU A 62 -7.81 0.19 9.34
N ALA A 63 -7.72 -1.05 9.83
CA ALA A 63 -6.86 -2.09 9.28
C ALA A 63 -7.69 -3.02 8.39
N TYR A 64 -7.17 -3.33 7.20
CA TYR A 64 -7.86 -4.17 6.21
C TYR A 64 -6.87 -5.11 5.53
N ASP A 65 -7.29 -6.34 5.30
CA ASP A 65 -6.53 -7.38 4.61
C ASP A 65 -7.30 -7.87 3.38
N TYR A 66 -6.58 -8.20 2.31
CA TYR A 66 -7.13 -8.66 1.04
C TYR A 66 -6.27 -9.78 0.44
N ASP A 67 -6.94 -10.77 -0.15
CA ASP A 67 -6.28 -11.91 -0.80
C ASP A 67 -5.70 -11.57 -2.18
N ASN A 68 -6.10 -10.45 -2.78
CA ASN A 68 -5.67 -10.08 -4.12
C ASN A 68 -5.59 -8.56 -4.33
N PHE A 69 -4.70 -8.16 -5.25
CA PHE A 69 -4.47 -6.75 -5.56
C PHE A 69 -5.69 -6.03 -6.13
N ARG A 70 -6.58 -6.74 -6.84
CA ARG A 70 -7.78 -6.14 -7.43
C ARG A 70 -8.69 -5.61 -6.32
N ASP A 71 -8.99 -6.44 -5.33
CA ASP A 71 -9.88 -6.05 -4.24
C ASP A 71 -9.22 -5.00 -3.35
N PHE A 72 -7.93 -5.18 -3.03
CA PHE A 72 -7.11 -4.16 -2.35
C PHE A 72 -7.18 -2.79 -3.04
N SER A 73 -7.00 -2.75 -4.37
CA SER A 73 -6.94 -1.49 -5.12
C SER A 73 -8.29 -0.85 -5.45
N THR A 74 -9.40 -1.59 -5.29
CA THR A 74 -10.76 -1.15 -5.66
C THR A 74 -11.71 -1.02 -4.47
N ALA A 75 -11.32 -1.49 -3.28
CA ALA A 75 -12.13 -1.36 -2.07
C ALA A 75 -12.28 0.12 -1.66
N PRO A 76 -13.50 0.58 -1.30
CA PRO A 76 -13.79 1.98 -1.00
C PRO A 76 -13.45 2.35 0.45
N VAL A 77 -12.20 2.14 0.87
CA VAL A 77 -11.75 2.31 2.27
C VAL A 77 -11.28 3.73 2.62
N PHE A 78 -11.12 4.61 1.62
CA PHE A 78 -10.70 5.99 1.82
C PHE A 78 -11.91 6.92 1.81
N ALA A 79 -12.69 6.90 2.89
CA ALA A 79 -13.94 7.65 3.02
C ALA A 79 -14.94 7.42 1.86
N GLY A 80 -15.00 6.19 1.34
CA GLY A 80 -15.87 5.80 0.23
C GLY A 80 -15.19 5.75 -1.13
N GLU A 81 -13.93 6.18 -1.24
CA GLU A 81 -13.12 6.07 -2.46
C GLU A 81 -12.10 4.93 -2.37
N SER A 82 -11.70 4.40 -3.52
CA SER A 82 -10.67 3.37 -3.66
C SER A 82 -9.27 3.93 -3.87
N LEU A 83 -8.24 3.09 -3.68
CA LEU A 83 -6.84 3.47 -3.95
C LEU A 83 -6.63 4.01 -5.36
N ARG A 84 -7.30 3.41 -6.35
CA ARG A 84 -7.24 3.84 -7.76
C ARG A 84 -7.78 5.25 -7.96
N GLU A 85 -8.86 5.59 -7.27
CA GLU A 85 -9.52 6.89 -7.38
C GLU A 85 -8.68 7.99 -6.70
N ILE A 86 -8.13 7.69 -5.53
CA ILE A 86 -7.37 8.68 -4.76
C ILE A 86 -5.90 8.81 -5.18
N TRP A 87 -5.39 7.98 -6.09
CA TRP A 87 -3.95 7.87 -6.37
C TRP A 87 -3.28 9.21 -6.72
N GLY A 88 -3.96 10.06 -7.49
CA GLY A 88 -3.44 11.38 -7.88
C GLY A 88 -3.19 12.31 -6.69
N ASN A 89 -3.82 12.04 -5.55
CA ASN A 89 -3.72 12.81 -4.32
C ASN A 89 -2.78 12.17 -3.28
N ILE A 90 -2.26 10.96 -3.55
CA ILE A 90 -1.32 10.27 -2.66
C ILE A 90 0.08 10.89 -2.75
N THR A 91 0.73 11.00 -1.60
CA THR A 91 2.18 11.23 -1.50
C THR A 91 2.81 10.06 -0.79
N LEU A 92 3.71 9.36 -1.49
CA LEU A 92 4.52 8.31 -0.90
C LEU A 92 5.61 8.95 -0.05
N VAL A 93 5.73 8.47 1.19
CA VAL A 93 6.71 8.93 2.18
C VAL A 93 7.91 8.00 2.18
N SER A 94 7.68 6.69 2.20
CA SER A 94 8.75 5.69 2.16
C SER A 94 8.28 4.38 1.52
N ILE A 95 9.24 3.60 1.02
CA ILE A 95 9.07 2.21 0.60
C ILE A 95 10.13 1.38 1.33
N ASN A 96 9.71 0.44 2.17
CA ASN A 96 10.57 -0.34 3.07
C ASN A 96 11.53 0.53 3.90
N GLY A 97 11.06 1.71 4.34
CA GLY A 97 11.87 2.68 5.09
C GLY A 97 12.85 3.51 4.26
N CYS A 98 12.91 3.32 2.93
CA CYS A 98 13.74 4.10 2.01
C CYS A 98 12.94 5.20 1.30
N ASP A 99 13.63 6.22 0.78
CA ASP A 99 13.00 7.21 -0.10
C ASP A 99 12.43 6.50 -1.35
N PRO A 100 11.17 6.76 -1.74
CA PRO A 100 10.54 6.06 -2.87
C PRO A 100 11.29 6.21 -4.20
N LYS A 101 12.00 7.32 -4.43
CA LYS A 101 12.78 7.56 -5.66
C LYS A 101 14.13 6.86 -5.65
N GLU A 102 14.64 6.51 -4.48
CA GLU A 102 15.86 5.71 -4.34
C GLU A 102 15.55 4.21 -4.44
N TYR A 103 14.40 3.79 -3.90
CA TYR A 103 13.97 2.39 -3.92
C TYR A 103 13.53 1.93 -5.30
N LEU A 104 12.74 2.73 -6.01
CA LEU A 104 12.25 2.37 -7.34
C LEU A 104 13.31 2.70 -8.39
N PRO A 105 13.69 1.75 -9.26
CA PRO A 105 14.59 2.04 -10.37
C PRO A 105 13.98 3.12 -11.27
N ARG A 106 14.86 3.99 -11.82
CA ARG A 106 14.46 5.07 -12.72
C ARG A 106 14.01 4.57 -14.08
#